data_AF-A0A9D9SMJ2-F1
#
_entry.id   AF-A0A9D9SMJ2-F1
#
_cell.length_a   1.000
_cell.length_b   1.000
_cell.length_c   1.000
_cell.angle_alpha   90.00
_cell.angle_beta   90.00
_cell.angle_gamma   90.00
#
_symmetry.space_group_name_H-M   'P 1'
#
loop_
_entity.id
_entity.type
_entity.pdbx_description
1 polymer ?
#
loop_
_entity_poly.entity_id
_entity_poly.type
_entity_poly.pdbx_seq_one_letter_code
_entity_poly.pdbx_strand_id
1 'polypeptide(L)' 'DVLINEMGTAEQCAVTRIEPDQSNELRHAVAAKFCETVLSPAQRRGVAVRSIRHIELLLAPP' A
#
# COMPACT_ATOMS: atom_id res chain seq x y z
N ASP A 1 0.67 -2.38 -4.30
CA ASP A 1 1.94 -2.61 -3.58
C ASP A 1 2.33 -1.39 -2.78
N VAL A 2 2.78 -1.62 -1.55
CA VAL A 2 3.27 -0.57 -0.64
C VAL A 2 4.65 -0.95 -0.12
N LEU A 3 5.64 -0.08 -0.32
CA LEU A 3 6.96 -0.19 0.27
C LEU A 3 6.95 0.45 1.65
N ILE A 4 7.18 -0.36 2.68
CA ILE A 4 7.14 0.04 4.09
C ILE A 4 8.57 -0.01 4.62
N ASN A 5 9.03 1.06 5.24
CA ASN A 5 10.35 1.10 5.88
C ASN A 5 10.35 0.51 7.29
N GLU A 6 11.52 0.49 7.92
CA GLU A 6 11.75 -0.08 9.25
C GLU A 6 10.96 0.64 10.36
N MET A 7 10.53 1.88 10.12
CA MET A 7 9.72 2.67 11.04
C MET A 7 8.21 2.41 10.88
N GLY A 8 7.80 1.64 9.87
CA GLY A 8 6.37 1.40 9.58
C GLY A 8 5.73 2.49 8.70
N THR A 9 6.53 3.38 8.12
CA THR A 9 6.06 4.41 7.20
C THR A 9 6.05 3.89 5.78
N ALA A 10 4.99 4.18 5.03
CA ALA A 10 4.92 3.93 3.60
C ALA A 10 5.76 4.97 2.83
N GLU A 11 6.69 4.51 2.00
CA GLU A 11 7.55 5.38 1.20
C GLU A 11 7.15 5.42 -0.28
N GLN A 12 6.58 4.33 -0.77
CA GLN A 12 6.11 4.21 -2.15
C GLN A 12 4.84 3.38 -2.17
N CYS A 13 3.84 3.86 -2.91
CA CYS A 13 2.57 3.16 -3.09
C CYS A 13 2.23 3.16 -4.57
N ALA A 14 1.93 1.98 -5.10
CA ALA A 14 1.56 1.80 -6.49
C ALA A 14 0.35 0.87 -6.58
N VAL A 15 -0.61 1.25 -7.42
CA VAL A 15 -1.74 0.40 -7.76
C VAL A 15 -1.41 -0.36 -9.03
N THR A 16 -1.26 -1.68 -8.92
CA THR A 16 -0.92 -2.56 -10.04
C THR A 16 -2.15 -2.90 -10.88
N ARG A 17 -3.32 -3.07 -10.24
CA ARG A 17 -4.58 -3.44 -10.90
C ARG A 17 -5.77 -2.88 -10.13
N ILE A 18 -6.80 -2.46 -10.86
CA ILE A 18 -8.16 -2.22 -10.34
C ILE A 18 -9.13 -2.90 -11.30
N GLU A 19 -10.20 -3.51 -10.75
CA GLU A 19 -11.26 -4.14 -11.54
C GLU A 19 -12.64 -3.58 -11.18
N PRO A 20 -13.47 -3.23 -12.18
CA PRO A 20 -13.12 -3.12 -13.61
C PRO A 20 -12.04 -2.05 -13.83
N ASP A 21 -11.42 -1.99 -15.02
CA ASP A 21 -10.36 -1.00 -15.27
C ASP A 21 -10.86 0.43 -14.96
N GLN A 22 -10.05 1.19 -14.23
CA GLN A 22 -10.39 2.51 -13.71
C GLN A 22 -9.40 3.57 -14.18
N SER A 23 -9.81 4.83 -14.05
CA SER A 23 -9.00 5.97 -14.45
C SER A 23 -7.70 6.09 -13.65
N ASN A 24 -6.70 6.75 -14.25
CA ASN A 24 -5.42 7.01 -13.60
C ASN A 24 -5.56 7.90 -12.37
N GLU A 25 -6.54 8.81 -12.35
CA GLU A 25 -6.83 9.68 -11.21
C GLU A 25 -7.26 8.85 -9.99
N LEU A 26 -8.14 7.87 -10.18
CA LEU A 26 -8.54 6.98 -9.08
C LEU A 26 -7.36 6.13 -8.60
N ARG A 27 -6.55 5.60 -9.52
CA ARG A 27 -5.33 4.84 -9.17
C ARG A 27 -4.37 5.68 -8.31
N HIS A 28 -4.13 6.94 -8.69
CA HIS A 28 -3.30 7.87 -7.93
C HIS A 28 -3.93 8.23 -6.57
N ALA A 29 -5.25 8.50 -6.52
CA ALA A 29 -5.94 8.83 -5.29
C ALA A 29 -5.88 7.68 -4.27
N VAL A 30 -6.10 6.44 -4.72
CA VAL A 30 -5.94 5.23 -3.89
C VAL A 30 -4.49 5.09 -3.42
N ALA A 31 -3.52 5.18 -4.33
CA ALA A 31 -2.10 5.08 -3.96
C ALA A 31 -1.69 6.13 -2.91
N ALA A 32 -2.09 7.40 -3.11
CA ALA A 32 -1.81 8.49 -2.18
C ALA A 32 -2.40 8.22 -0.79
N LYS A 33 -3.66 7.77 -0.73
CA LYS A 33 -4.32 7.43 0.54
C LYS A 33 -3.60 6.31 1.29
N PHE A 34 -3.14 5.28 0.58
CA PHE A 34 -2.35 4.21 1.19
C PHE A 34 -1.01 4.70 1.72
N CYS A 35 -0.39 5.66 1.04
CA CYS A 35 0.89 6.22 1.47
C CYS A 35 0.79 7.09 2.72
N GLU A 36 -0.39 7.61 3.04
CA GLU A 36 -0.65 8.27 4.33
C GLU A 36 -0.85 7.29 5.49
N THR A 37 -0.98 5.99 5.21
CA THR A 37 -1.36 5.00 6.23
C THR A 37 -0.12 4.48 6.96
N VAL A 38 -0.17 4.45 8.30
CA VAL A 38 0.87 3.80 9.11
C VAL A 38 0.63 2.30 9.12
N LEU A 39 1.65 1.51 8.76
CA LEU A 39 1.57 0.06 8.66
C LEU A 39 2.64 -0.58 9.56
N SER A 40 2.32 -1.71 10.20
CA SER A 40 3.33 -2.43 10.98
C SER A 40 4.48 -2.90 10.08
N PRO A 41 5.74 -2.59 10.40
CA PRO A 41 6.89 -3.04 9.61
C PRO A 41 7.05 -4.56 9.73
N ALA A 42 7.62 -5.18 8.69
CA ALA A 42 7.96 -6.59 8.76
C ALA A 42 9.08 -6.83 9.77
N GLN A 43 9.06 -7.99 10.42
CA GLN A 43 10.06 -8.38 11.42
C GLN A 43 10.86 -9.57 10.91
N ARG A 44 12.19 -9.50 10.98
CA ARG A 44 13.08 -10.63 10.70
C ARG A 44 13.98 -10.85 11.91
N ARG A 45 13.76 -11.97 12.61
CA ARG A 45 14.49 -12.30 13.85
C ARG A 45 14.40 -11.18 14.92
N GLY A 46 13.23 -10.57 15.05
CA GLY A 46 12.98 -9.50 16.04
C GLY A 46 13.48 -8.10 15.64
N VAL A 47 13.98 -7.93 14.41
CA VAL A 47 14.42 -6.64 13.89
C VAL A 47 13.46 -6.18 12.79
N ALA A 48 13.04 -4.92 12.85
CA ALA A 48 12.22 -4.30 11.81
C ALA A 48 13.01 -4.21 10.51
N VAL A 49 12.40 -4.62 9.40
CA VAL A 49 13.03 -4.60 8.06
C VAL A 49 12.11 -3.96 7.04
N ARG A 50 12.71 -3.25 6.09
CA ARG A 50 11.99 -2.75 4.91
C ARG A 50 11.36 -3.89 4.13
N SER A 51 10.14 -3.70 3.67
CA SER A 51 9.36 -4.75 2.99
C SER A 51 8.36 -4.19 2.00
N ILE A 52 8.01 -5.00 0.99
CA ILE A 52 6.91 -4.72 0.07
C ILE A 52 5.70 -5.52 0.53
N ARG A 53 4.55 -4.86 0.68
CA ARG A 53 3.28 -5.50 0.99
C ARG A 53 2.33 -5.40 -0.20
N HIS A 54 1.78 -6.53 -0.59
CA HIS A 54 0.64 -6.59 -1.50
C HIS A 54 -0.65 -6.40 -0.68
N ILE A 55 -1.52 -5.50 -1.12
CA ILE A 55 -2.78 -5.17 -0.45
C ILE A 55 -3.88 -5.28 -1.50
N GLU A 56 -4.88 -6.11 -1.21
CA GLU A 56 -6.09 -6.24 -2.01
C GLU A 56 -7.22 -5.47 -1.35
N LEU A 57 -7.99 -4.73 -2.14
CA LEU A 57 -9.10 -3.91 -1.68
C LEU A 57 -10.36 -4.29 -2.42
N LEU A 58 -11.37 -4.66 -1.66
CA LEU A 58 -12.71 -4.87 -2.16
C LEU A 58 -13.45 -3.55 -2.02
N LEU A 59 -13.77 -2.91 -3.15
CA LEU A 59 -14.67 -1.77 -3.18
C LEU A 59 -16.08 -2.31 -2.97
N ALA A 60 -16.62 -2.14 -1.76
CA ALA A 60 -18.02 -2.45 -1.49
C ALA A 60 -18.92 -1.53 -2.33
N PRO A 61 -20.07 -2.01 -2.85
CA PRO A 61 -21.06 -1.13 -3.44
C PRO A 61 -21.55 -0.12 -2.38
N PRO A 62 -21.93 1.10 -2.81
CA PRO A 62 -22.41 2.16 -1.91
C PRO A 62 -23.69 1.78 -1.17
#